data_AF-A0A078GUU2-F1
#
_entry.id   AF-A0A078GUU2-F1
#
_cell.length_a   1.000
_cell.length_b   1.000
_cell.length_c   1.000
_cell.angle_alpha   90.00
_cell.angle_beta   90.00
_cell.angle_gamma   90.00
#
_symmetry.space_group_name_H-M   'P 1'
#
loop_
_entity.id
_entity.type
_entity.pdbx_description
1 polymer ?
#
loop_
_entity_poly.entity_id
_entity_poly.type
_entity_poly.pdbx_seq_one_letter_code
_entity_poly.pdbx_strand_id
1 'polypeptide(L)'
;MGCCCCCFPILASNLYTAATLQPPLLFQLHLDECPICLEQYDIDNPKLLTKCGHNFHLACILEWMERSEACPVFDKVCKKRKKGK
;
A
#
# COMPACT_ATOMS: atom_id res chain seq x y z
N MET A 1 -42.91 3.37 -7.34
CA MET A 1 -43.37 3.76 -8.69
C MET A 1 -43.39 5.29 -8.69
N GLY A 2 -42.26 5.97 -8.89
CA GLY A 2 -41.79 6.48 -10.19
C GLY A 2 -42.75 7.57 -10.72
N CYS A 3 -42.39 8.79 -11.09
CA CYS A 3 -41.12 9.49 -11.33
C CYS A 3 -41.43 11.01 -11.39
N CYS A 4 -40.39 11.81 -11.67
CA CYS A 4 -40.44 13.12 -12.35
C CYS A 4 -40.52 14.38 -11.47
N CYS A 5 -39.41 14.71 -10.82
CA CYS A 5 -39.02 16.11 -10.64
C CYS A 5 -38.00 16.46 -11.72
N CYS A 6 -38.52 16.87 -12.88
CA CYS A 6 -37.83 17.71 -13.83
C CYS A 6 -37.58 19.10 -13.23
N CYS A 7 -36.55 19.79 -13.77
CA CYS A 7 -36.08 21.15 -13.49
C CYS A 7 -35.00 21.25 -12.39
N PHE A 8 -33.73 21.35 -12.80
CA PHE A 8 -33.19 22.67 -13.14
C PHE A 8 -32.04 22.55 -14.17
N PRO A 9 -32.20 23.16 -15.36
CA PRO A 9 -31.14 23.31 -16.34
C PRO A 9 -30.39 24.62 -16.05
N ILE A 10 -29.09 24.57 -15.74
CA ILE A 10 -28.21 25.74 -15.90
C ILE A 10 -26.84 25.27 -16.40
N LEU A 11 -26.61 25.56 -17.68
CA LEU A 11 -25.35 25.85 -18.38
C LEU A 11 -24.05 25.20 -17.86
N ALA A 12 -23.53 24.27 -18.64
CA ALA A 12 -22.15 24.34 -19.14
C ALA A 12 -22.01 23.35 -20.28
N SER A 13 -22.55 23.73 -21.44
CA SER A 13 -22.14 23.11 -22.68
C SER A 13 -20.72 23.61 -22.99
N ASN A 14 -19.74 22.71 -22.89
CA ASN A 14 -18.34 22.80 -23.34
C ASN A 14 -17.28 23.11 -22.28
N LEU A 15 -17.15 22.20 -21.31
CA LEU A 15 -15.82 21.83 -20.79
C LEU A 15 -15.67 20.31 -20.71
N TYR A 16 -16.05 19.62 -21.77
CA TYR A 16 -15.88 18.17 -21.93
C TYR A 16 -14.50 17.80 -22.51
N THR A 17 -13.53 18.72 -22.48
CA THR A 17 -12.27 18.58 -23.22
C THR A 17 -11.07 18.10 -22.39
N ALA A 18 -11.21 17.68 -21.13
CA ALA A 18 -10.05 17.12 -20.42
C ALA A 18 -10.38 16.27 -19.17
N ALA A 19 -11.43 15.45 -19.17
CA ALA A 19 -11.75 14.61 -18.00
C ALA A 19 -11.93 13.12 -18.31
N THR A 20 -11.61 12.67 -19.52
CA THR A 20 -11.64 11.24 -19.89
C THR A 20 -10.33 10.50 -19.68
N LEU A 21 -9.32 11.11 -19.06
CA LEU A 21 -8.14 10.38 -18.63
C LEU A 21 -7.94 10.64 -17.15
N GLN A 22 -8.79 10.02 -16.32
CA GLN A 22 -8.25 9.44 -15.10
C GLN A 22 -7.14 8.49 -15.57
N PRO A 23 -5.85 8.73 -15.29
CA PRO A 23 -4.88 7.68 -15.52
C PRO A 23 -5.20 6.56 -14.50
N PRO A 24 -5.53 5.32 -14.91
CA PRO A 24 -5.60 4.20 -13.97
C PRO A 24 -4.18 3.75 -13.56
N LEU A 25 -3.30 4.69 -13.17
CA LEU A 25 -1.87 4.44 -12.95
C LEU A 25 -1.36 4.98 -11.59
N LEU A 26 -2.23 5.29 -10.63
CA LEU A 26 -1.79 5.63 -9.26
C LEU A 26 -1.78 4.42 -8.31
N PHE A 27 -2.07 3.21 -8.77
CA PHE A 27 -2.14 2.06 -7.87
C PHE A 27 -0.85 1.22 -7.79
N GLN A 28 0.21 1.53 -8.56
CA GLN A 28 1.32 0.56 -8.71
C GLN A 28 2.74 1.12 -8.58
N LEU A 29 3.02 2.04 -7.66
CA LEU A 29 4.39 2.57 -7.49
C LEU A 29 4.99 2.32 -6.10
N HIS A 30 4.44 1.41 -5.32
CA HIS A 30 4.88 1.19 -3.95
C HIS A 30 5.20 -0.28 -3.63
N LEU A 31 5.84 -0.96 -4.59
CA LEU A 31 6.42 -2.29 -4.37
C LEU A 31 7.76 -2.25 -3.59
N ASP A 32 8.33 -1.07 -3.40
CA ASP A 32 9.60 -0.83 -2.70
C ASP A 32 9.43 0.10 -1.48
N GLU A 33 8.26 0.06 -0.83
CA GLU A 33 8.08 0.64 0.52
C GLU A 33 7.80 -0.44 1.57
N CYS A 34 8.15 -0.13 2.81
CA CYS A 34 7.86 -0.98 3.95
C CYS A 34 6.37 -0.86 4.33
N PRO A 35 5.59 -1.95 4.33
CA PRO A 35 4.15 -1.88 4.63
C PRO A 35 3.81 -1.60 6.10
N ILE A 36 4.81 -1.48 6.98
CA ILE A 36 4.63 -1.13 8.40
C ILE A 36 4.69 0.38 8.62
N CYS A 37 5.68 1.06 8.02
CA CYS A 37 5.91 2.50 8.19
C CYS A 37 5.59 3.34 6.95
N LEU A 38 5.34 2.69 5.80
CA LEU A 38 5.06 3.33 4.51
C LEU A 38 6.21 4.22 4.00
N GLU A 39 7.45 3.83 4.31
CA GLU A 39 8.67 4.50 3.87
C GLU A 39 9.48 3.62 2.91
N GLN A 40 10.27 4.27 2.06
CA GLN A 40 11.15 3.61 1.09
C GLN A 40 12.32 2.88 1.79
N TYR A 41 12.92 1.93 1.07
CA TYR A 41 14.11 1.23 1.55
C TYR A 41 15.38 1.97 1.12
N ASP A 42 16.29 2.19 2.06
CA ASP A 42 17.53 2.94 1.87
C ASP A 42 18.77 2.12 2.24
N ILE A 43 19.96 2.69 2.02
CA ILE A 43 21.23 2.06 2.40
C ILE A 43 21.35 1.94 3.92
N ASP A 44 20.94 2.97 4.65
CA ASP A 44 20.91 2.98 6.12
C ASP A 44 19.80 2.06 6.67
N ASN A 45 18.68 1.95 5.95
CA ASN A 45 17.51 1.16 6.31
C ASN A 45 17.15 0.15 5.19
N PRO A 46 17.89 -0.96 5.07
CA PRO A 46 17.68 -1.92 3.98
C PRO A 46 16.43 -2.78 4.17
N LYS A 47 15.88 -3.28 3.06
CA LYS A 47 14.80 -4.30 3.09
C LYS A 47 15.30 -5.64 3.60
N LEU A 48 14.63 -6.17 4.62
CA LEU A 48 14.86 -7.51 5.15
C LEU A 48 13.81 -8.48 4.61
N LEU A 49 14.28 -9.47 3.84
CA LEU A 49 13.44 -10.58 3.42
C LEU A 49 13.22 -11.54 4.59
N THR A 50 11.98 -11.60 5.04
CA THR A 50 11.53 -12.50 6.11
C THR A 50 11.24 -13.91 5.57
N LYS A 51 11.16 -14.92 6.46
CA LYS A 51 10.85 -16.31 6.04
C LYS A 51 9.48 -16.48 5.39
N CYS A 52 8.58 -15.54 5.66
CA CYS A 52 7.24 -15.47 5.09
C CYS A 52 7.24 -14.86 3.66
N GLY A 53 8.40 -14.40 3.15
CA GLY A 53 8.58 -13.90 1.78
C GLY A 53 8.36 -12.40 1.60
N HIS A 54 8.10 -11.67 2.70
CA HIS A 54 7.82 -10.23 2.67
C HIS A 54 9.03 -9.41 3.13
N ASN A 55 9.11 -8.20 2.59
CA ASN A 55 10.17 -7.24 2.87
C ASN A 55 9.68 -6.21 3.90
N PHE A 56 10.51 -5.92 4.89
CA PHE A 56 10.27 -4.87 5.88
C PHE A 56 11.60 -4.25 6.28
N HIS A 57 11.59 -3.05 6.84
CA HIS A 57 12.79 -2.56 7.54
C HIS A 57 13.08 -3.43 8.75
N LEU A 58 14.36 -3.57 9.08
CA LEU A 58 14.82 -4.34 10.24
C LEU A 58 14.20 -3.83 11.55
N ALA A 59 14.17 -2.52 11.77
CA ALA A 59 13.57 -1.91 12.96
C ALA A 59 12.07 -2.24 13.04
N CYS A 60 11.32 -1.95 11.97
CA CYS A 60 9.88 -2.16 11.93
C CYS A 60 9.46 -3.61 12.20
N ILE A 61 10.13 -4.60 11.59
CA ILE A 61 9.79 -6.00 11.83
C ILE A 61 10.21 -6.47 13.23
N LEU A 62 11.31 -5.96 13.78
CA LEU A 62 11.72 -6.32 15.14
C LEU A 62 10.74 -5.80 16.17
N GLU A 63 10.34 -4.53 16.07
CA GLU A 63 9.32 -3.92 16.93
C GLU A 63 7.96 -4.62 16.80
N TRP A 64 7.60 -5.04 15.58
CA TRP A 64 6.39 -5.84 15.36
C TRP A 64 6.48 -7.20 16.05
N MET A 65 7.62 -7.88 15.92
CA MET A 65 7.85 -9.20 16.52
C MET A 65 7.89 -9.20 18.04
N GLU A 66 8.10 -8.06 18.68
CA GLU A 66 7.95 -7.91 20.14
C GLU A 66 6.48 -7.95 20.57
N ARG A 67 5.55 -7.59 19.67
CA ARG A 67 4.10 -7.58 19.92
C ARG A 67 3.40 -8.84 19.37
N SER A 68 3.85 -9.37 18.22
CA SER A 68 3.23 -10.53 17.56
C SER A 68 4.21 -11.29 16.66
N GLU A 69 4.16 -12.62 16.68
CA GLU A 69 4.96 -13.49 15.79
C GLU A 69 4.35 -13.68 14.37
N ALA A 70 3.18 -13.08 14.11
CA ALA A 70 2.50 -13.15 12.81
C ALA A 70 2.97 -12.06 11.85
N CYS A 71 2.99 -12.35 10.54
CA CYS A 71 3.31 -11.36 9.52
C CYS A 71 2.23 -10.27 9.46
N PRO A 72 2.59 -8.98 9.34
CA PRO A 72 1.59 -7.93 9.13
C PRO A 72 0.93 -7.98 7.74
N VAL A 73 1.48 -8.75 6.79
CA VAL A 73 0.95 -8.89 5.42
C VAL A 73 0.02 -10.11 5.29
N PHE A 74 0.27 -11.18 6.04
CA PHE A 74 -0.52 -12.41 6.02
C PHE A 74 -0.46 -13.11 7.37
N ASP A 75 -1.45 -13.93 7.74
CA ASP A 75 -1.47 -14.72 8.99
C ASP A 75 -0.41 -15.86 9.07
N LYS A 76 0.73 -15.73 8.36
CA LYS A 76 1.87 -16.65 8.43
C LYS A 76 2.86 -16.19 9.48
N VAL A 77 3.37 -17.13 10.28
CA VAL A 77 4.40 -16.86 11.31
C VAL A 77 5.73 -16.47 10.66
N CYS A 78 6.23 -15.26 10.95
CA CYS A 78 7.53 -14.81 10.45
C CYS A 78 8.62 -15.12 11.48
N LYS A 79 9.27 -16.28 11.35
CA LYS A 79 10.39 -16.63 12.26
C LYS A 79 11.67 -15.89 11.85
N LYS A 80 12.38 -15.31 12.83
CA LYS A 80 13.71 -14.68 12.63
C LYS A 80 14.63 -15.65 11.87
N ARG A 81 15.31 -15.17 10.82
CA ARG A 81 16.34 -15.94 10.12
C ARG A 81 17.58 -15.95 11.03
N LYS A 82 17.79 -17.02 11.80
CA LYS A 82 19.06 -17.22 12.51
C LYS A 82 20.16 -17.23 11.46
N LYS A 83 21.01 -16.20 11.45
CA LYS A 83 22.23 -16.17 10.63
C LYS A 83 23.07 -17.35 11.15
N GLY A 84 23.09 -18.43 10.38
CA GLY A 84 23.89 -19.61 10.68
C GLY A 84 25.36 -19.19 10.73
N LYS A 85 26.04 -19.69 11.76
CA LYS A 85 27.47 -19.52 11.99
C LYS A 85 28.29 -20.01 10.80
#